data_AF-X0T889-F1
#
_entry.id   AF-X0T889-F1
#
_cell.length_a   1.000
_cell.length_b   1.000
_cell.length_c   1.000
_cell.angle_alpha   90.00
_cell.angle_beta   90.00
_cell.angle_gamma   90.00
#
_symmetry.space_group_name_H-M   'P 1'
#
loop_
_entity.id
_entity.type
_entity.pdbx_description
1 polymer ?
#
loop_
_entity_poly.entity_id
_entity_poly.type
_entity_poly.pdbx_seq_one_letter_code
_entity_poly.pdbx_strand_id
1 'polypeptide(L)'
;QSNGFWSVREITKLYFGTSGDLPVPNDYNGDGTTDFAIFRPGTGYWAIRHLGNFYFGAANDSPVPADYDGDGSCDIGVFRTSNGLWAIRNITAAWWGMAGDSPVPGDYDGDSSSDIGICRPTNGLWVLRRISKMYFGTSGDLPVPGDYNGDAAWEVGIFRSSNALWAIKDMTKFYFGSSGDSPVPADYDGDATDGFAIFRPPNARWVVRGITKLYYGSGGDIPVTR
;
A
#
# COMPACT_ATOMS: atom_id res chain seq x y z
N GLN A 1 10.36 12.33 9.73
CA GLN A 1 11.42 11.36 9.39
C GLN A 1 11.21 10.18 10.31
N SER A 2 11.01 8.98 9.77
CA SER A 2 10.81 7.77 10.59
C SER A 2 12.06 7.59 11.47
N ASN A 3 11.89 7.39 12.78
CA ASN A 3 13.00 7.11 13.71
C ASN A 3 13.03 5.62 14.07
N GLY A 4 12.38 4.77 13.25
CA GLY A 4 12.16 3.36 13.53
C GLY A 4 11.17 3.10 14.67
N PHE A 5 10.44 4.09 15.18
CA PHE A 5 9.42 3.85 16.21
C PHE A 5 8.12 3.33 15.58
N TRP A 6 7.73 2.13 15.98
CA TRP A 6 6.45 1.52 15.63
C TRP A 6 5.52 1.55 16.83
N SER A 7 4.28 1.94 16.60
CA SER A 7 3.24 1.92 17.62
C SER A 7 2.00 1.28 17.01
N VAL A 8 1.60 0.13 17.54
CA VAL A 8 0.33 -0.53 17.24
C VAL A 8 -0.60 -0.35 18.43
N ARG A 9 -1.78 0.23 18.20
CA ARG A 9 -2.66 0.66 19.29
C ARG A 9 -3.03 -0.53 20.16
N GLU A 10 -2.88 -0.35 21.48
CA GLU A 10 -3.28 -1.34 22.51
C GLU A 10 -2.60 -2.71 22.39
N ILE A 11 -1.66 -2.87 21.46
CA ILE A 11 -0.94 -4.13 21.20
C ILE A 11 0.53 -3.98 21.57
N THR A 12 1.28 -3.08 20.91
CA THR A 12 2.73 -2.99 21.13
C THR A 12 3.34 -1.65 20.72
N LYS A 13 4.47 -1.34 21.34
CA LYS A 13 5.38 -0.25 20.94
C LYS A 13 6.78 -0.81 20.88
N LEU A 14 7.46 -0.59 19.77
CA LEU A 14 8.81 -1.11 19.58
C LEU A 14 9.64 -0.21 18.67
N TYR A 15 10.95 -0.34 18.77
CA TYR A 15 11.88 0.25 17.81
C TYR A 15 12.35 -0.82 16.85
N PHE A 16 12.15 -0.56 15.56
CA PHE A 16 12.56 -1.43 14.47
C PHE A 16 12.85 -0.60 13.21
N GLY A 17 14.07 -0.74 12.70
CA GLY A 17 14.60 0.12 11.64
C GLY A 17 15.26 1.40 12.17
N THR A 18 15.66 2.25 11.25
CA THR A 18 16.44 3.48 11.46
C THR A 18 15.92 4.62 10.58
N SER A 19 16.49 5.82 10.72
CA SER A 19 16.11 6.95 9.88
C SER A 19 16.35 6.68 8.39
N GLY A 20 15.32 6.95 7.59
CA GLY A 20 15.31 6.71 6.14
C GLY A 20 14.80 5.34 5.72
N ASP A 21 14.52 4.44 6.67
CA ASP A 21 13.83 3.19 6.38
C ASP A 21 12.34 3.44 6.15
N LEU A 22 11.80 2.81 5.10
CA LEU A 22 10.38 2.79 4.77
C LEU A 22 9.72 1.63 5.52
N PRO A 23 8.62 1.86 6.26
CA PRO A 23 7.84 0.76 6.81
C PRO A 23 7.12 0.03 5.67
N VAL A 24 7.18 -1.30 5.68
CA VAL A 24 6.57 -2.18 4.67
C VAL A 24 5.84 -3.37 5.33
N PRO A 25 4.96 -3.12 6.30
CA PRO A 25 4.30 -4.18 7.05
C PRO A 25 3.37 -5.01 6.16
N ASN A 26 3.36 -6.33 6.35
CA ASN A 26 2.47 -7.28 5.68
C ASN A 26 2.55 -8.65 6.40
N ASP A 27 1.80 -9.66 5.94
CA ASP A 27 1.84 -11.05 6.44
C ASP A 27 2.99 -11.87 5.86
N TYR A 28 4.24 -11.70 6.29
CA TYR A 28 5.34 -12.38 5.62
C TYR A 28 5.49 -13.85 6.02
N ASN A 29 4.75 -14.33 7.03
CA ASN A 29 4.78 -15.71 7.49
C ASN A 29 3.47 -16.50 7.23
N GLY A 30 2.43 -15.85 6.71
CA GLY A 30 1.14 -16.46 6.37
C GLY A 30 0.29 -16.82 7.59
N ASP A 31 0.49 -16.17 8.74
CA ASP A 31 -0.22 -16.49 9.98
C ASP A 31 -1.52 -15.69 10.20
N GLY A 32 -1.88 -14.84 9.23
CA GLY A 32 -3.04 -13.97 9.33
C GLY A 32 -2.78 -12.68 10.12
N THR A 33 -1.56 -12.43 10.60
CA THR A 33 -1.19 -11.24 11.39
C THR A 33 0.02 -10.50 10.84
N THR A 34 0.03 -9.17 10.97
CA THR A 34 1.03 -8.36 10.24
C THR A 34 2.35 -8.30 10.97
N ASP A 35 3.40 -8.58 10.20
CA ASP A 35 4.77 -8.49 10.64
C ASP A 35 5.31 -7.07 10.53
N PHE A 36 6.19 -6.74 11.47
CA PHE A 36 7.00 -5.54 11.40
C PHE A 36 8.09 -5.73 10.36
N ALA A 37 8.04 -4.94 9.28
CA ALA A 37 9.04 -5.00 8.23
C ALA A 37 9.47 -3.61 7.78
N ILE A 38 10.75 -3.46 7.43
CA ILE A 38 11.30 -2.25 6.84
C ILE A 38 12.05 -2.54 5.54
N PHE A 39 12.06 -1.54 4.67
CA PHE A 39 12.89 -1.49 3.47
C PHE A 39 13.77 -0.24 3.50
N ARG A 40 15.06 -0.39 3.17
CA ARG A 40 16.02 0.71 3.07
C ARG A 40 16.33 1.00 1.59
N PRO A 41 15.78 2.08 1.02
CA PRO A 41 15.91 2.37 -0.41
C PRO A 41 17.35 2.55 -0.89
N GLY A 42 18.27 3.02 -0.04
CA GLY A 42 19.66 3.24 -0.42
C GLY A 42 20.47 1.97 -0.68
N THR A 43 20.04 0.83 -0.15
CA THR A 43 20.81 -0.43 -0.19
C THR A 43 20.00 -1.63 -0.67
N GLY A 44 18.68 -1.49 -0.88
CA GLY A 44 17.80 -2.63 -1.12
C GLY A 44 17.72 -3.57 0.09
N TYR A 45 17.93 -3.06 1.30
CA TYR A 45 17.95 -3.89 2.51
C TYR A 45 16.54 -4.04 3.07
N TRP A 46 16.13 -5.27 3.33
CA TRP A 46 14.90 -5.63 3.99
C TRP A 46 15.21 -6.21 5.36
N ALA A 47 14.45 -5.82 6.37
CA ALA A 47 14.42 -6.52 7.64
C ALA A 47 12.98 -6.82 7.99
N ILE A 48 12.67 -8.09 8.21
CA ILE A 48 11.36 -8.59 8.59
C ILE A 48 11.50 -9.24 9.96
N ARG A 49 10.76 -8.73 10.94
CA ARG A 49 10.89 -9.16 12.33
C ARG A 49 10.58 -10.65 12.43
N HIS A 50 11.41 -11.39 13.16
CA HIS A 50 11.34 -12.85 13.33
C HIS A 50 11.62 -13.72 12.08
N LEU A 51 11.66 -13.14 10.88
CA LEU A 51 11.97 -13.87 9.64
C LEU A 51 13.38 -13.60 9.10
N GLY A 52 13.97 -12.45 9.43
CA GLY A 52 15.38 -12.15 9.15
C GLY A 52 15.60 -10.96 8.23
N ASN A 53 16.82 -10.89 7.67
CA ASN A 53 17.28 -9.76 6.87
C ASN A 53 17.68 -10.22 5.48
N PHE A 54 17.32 -9.44 4.46
CA PHE A 54 17.52 -9.78 3.06
C PHE A 54 18.04 -8.57 2.29
N TYR A 55 18.79 -8.81 1.22
CA TYR A 55 19.16 -7.77 0.25
C TYR A 55 18.48 -8.09 -1.07
N PHE A 56 17.56 -7.22 -1.47
CA PHE A 56 16.79 -7.37 -2.69
C PHE A 56 16.33 -6.01 -3.23
N GLY A 57 16.63 -5.77 -4.50
CA GLY A 57 16.48 -4.47 -5.15
C GLY A 57 17.78 -3.66 -5.19
N ALA A 58 17.67 -2.46 -5.73
CA ALA A 58 18.77 -1.52 -5.91
C ALA A 58 18.41 -0.14 -5.32
N ALA A 59 19.39 0.77 -5.35
CA ALA A 59 19.19 2.15 -4.91
C ALA A 59 18.01 2.80 -5.66
N ASN A 60 17.07 3.38 -4.89
CA ASN A 60 15.86 4.07 -5.37
C ASN A 60 14.76 3.17 -5.96
N ASP A 61 14.87 1.85 -5.83
CA ASP A 61 13.70 1.00 -6.04
C ASP A 61 12.65 1.27 -4.95
N SER A 62 11.37 1.15 -5.29
CA SER A 62 10.26 1.25 -4.34
C SER A 62 9.83 -0.14 -3.89
N PRO A 63 9.58 -0.38 -2.60
CA PRO A 63 9.10 -1.67 -2.14
C PRO A 63 7.65 -1.88 -2.59
N VAL A 64 7.34 -3.10 -3.05
CA VAL A 64 5.99 -3.54 -3.46
C VAL A 64 5.73 -4.94 -2.89
N PRO A 65 5.66 -5.09 -1.56
CA PRO A 65 5.38 -6.37 -0.94
C PRO A 65 3.91 -6.75 -1.11
N ALA A 66 3.64 -7.97 -1.57
CA ALA A 66 2.31 -8.55 -1.73
C ALA A 66 2.43 -10.08 -1.88
N ASP A 67 1.34 -10.84 -1.77
CA ASP A 67 1.33 -12.29 -2.03
C ASP A 67 1.20 -12.51 -3.54
N TYR A 68 2.31 -12.74 -4.27
CA TYR A 68 2.29 -12.82 -5.74
C TYR A 68 2.14 -14.25 -6.29
N ASP A 69 2.22 -15.27 -5.44
CA ASP A 69 2.05 -16.67 -5.83
C ASP A 69 0.84 -17.37 -5.19
N GLY A 70 0.09 -16.64 -4.36
CA GLY A 70 -1.20 -17.06 -3.80
C GLY A 70 -1.05 -18.07 -2.66
N ASP A 71 0.10 -18.09 -1.98
CA ASP A 71 0.37 -19.03 -0.89
C ASP A 71 -0.16 -18.57 0.48
N GLY A 72 -0.72 -17.36 0.54
CA GLY A 72 -1.22 -16.71 1.75
C GLY A 72 -0.16 -15.91 2.49
N SER A 73 1.09 -15.89 2.02
CA SER A 73 2.22 -15.15 2.60
C SER A 73 2.64 -14.02 1.67
N CYS A 74 3.11 -12.93 2.27
CA CYS A 74 3.62 -11.80 1.54
C CYS A 74 5.03 -12.05 1.02
N ASP A 75 5.23 -11.80 -0.28
CA ASP A 75 6.52 -11.83 -0.93
C ASP A 75 7.25 -10.49 -0.90
N ILE A 76 8.57 -10.59 -1.01
CA ILE A 76 9.46 -9.42 -1.18
C ILE A 76 9.46 -9.00 -2.66
N GLY A 77 8.84 -7.85 -2.94
CA GLY A 77 8.83 -7.22 -4.26
C GLY A 77 9.45 -5.83 -4.29
N VAL A 78 10.06 -5.47 -5.42
CA VAL A 78 10.51 -4.09 -5.71
C VAL A 78 10.08 -3.62 -7.11
N PHE A 79 9.77 -2.34 -7.22
CA PHE A 79 9.47 -1.64 -8.46
C PHE A 79 10.49 -0.53 -8.73
N ARG A 80 11.14 -0.58 -9.90
CA ARG A 80 12.07 0.45 -10.35
C ARG A 80 11.35 1.52 -11.14
N THR A 81 11.08 2.63 -10.46
CA THR A 81 10.35 3.78 -11.00
C THR A 81 11.03 4.46 -12.20
N SER A 82 12.31 4.19 -12.48
CA SER A 82 13.03 4.80 -13.62
C SER A 82 12.81 4.07 -14.94
N ASN A 83 12.44 2.79 -14.93
CA ASN A 83 12.29 2.00 -16.16
C ASN A 83 11.18 0.94 -16.11
N GLY A 84 10.37 0.90 -15.05
CA GLY A 84 9.24 0.00 -14.95
C GLY A 84 9.61 -1.46 -14.63
N LEU A 85 10.81 -1.75 -14.12
CA LEU A 85 11.12 -3.12 -13.69
C LEU A 85 10.37 -3.47 -12.41
N TRP A 86 9.55 -4.52 -12.47
CA TRP A 86 9.11 -5.29 -11.33
C TRP A 86 10.08 -6.44 -11.11
N ALA A 87 10.60 -6.59 -9.90
CA ALA A 87 11.33 -7.77 -9.48
C ALA A 87 10.68 -8.30 -8.20
N ILE A 88 10.18 -9.52 -8.24
CA ILE A 88 9.57 -10.23 -7.12
C ILE A 88 10.48 -11.40 -6.79
N ARG A 89 10.97 -11.43 -5.55
CA ARG A 89 12.03 -12.34 -5.12
C ARG A 89 11.58 -13.79 -5.30
N ASN A 90 12.39 -14.59 -6.00
CA ASN A 90 12.13 -16.01 -6.31
C ASN A 90 10.90 -16.32 -7.18
N ILE A 91 10.14 -15.31 -7.62
CA ILE A 91 8.93 -15.51 -8.43
C ILE A 91 9.14 -15.01 -9.85
N THR A 92 9.41 -13.71 -10.04
CA THR A 92 9.44 -13.13 -11.40
C THR A 92 10.25 -11.86 -11.50
N ALA A 93 10.69 -11.54 -12.71
CA ALA A 93 11.20 -10.22 -13.08
C ALA A 93 10.57 -9.82 -14.42
N ALA A 94 9.90 -8.68 -14.45
CA ALA A 94 9.15 -8.22 -15.62
C ALA A 94 9.27 -6.70 -15.80
N TRP A 95 9.48 -6.27 -17.04
CA TRP A 95 9.37 -4.85 -17.38
C TRP A 95 7.91 -4.54 -17.69
N TRP A 96 7.27 -3.80 -16.78
CA TRP A 96 5.88 -3.41 -16.88
C TRP A 96 5.64 -2.03 -16.28
N GLY A 97 5.30 -1.07 -17.15
CA GLY A 97 5.25 0.35 -16.83
C GLY A 97 6.44 1.12 -17.39
N MET A 98 6.57 2.38 -17.00
CA MET A 98 7.65 3.26 -17.43
C MET A 98 8.00 4.30 -16.36
N ALA A 99 8.95 5.18 -16.68
CA ALA A 99 9.34 6.26 -15.80
C ALA A 99 8.14 7.11 -15.35
N GLY A 100 7.97 7.26 -14.04
CA GLY A 100 6.90 8.07 -13.44
C GLY A 100 5.56 7.36 -13.24
N ASP A 101 5.45 6.07 -13.58
CA ASP A 101 4.32 5.25 -13.14
C ASP A 101 4.46 4.90 -11.65
N SER A 102 3.34 4.81 -10.95
CA SER A 102 3.26 4.31 -9.58
C SER A 102 2.86 2.84 -9.58
N PRO A 103 3.52 1.96 -8.80
CA PRO A 103 3.09 0.58 -8.66
C PRO A 103 1.81 0.48 -7.84
N VAL A 104 0.91 -0.41 -8.22
CA VAL A 104 -0.38 -0.68 -7.55
C VAL A 104 -0.63 -2.19 -7.52
N PRO A 105 0.15 -2.97 -6.76
CA PRO A 105 -0.13 -4.40 -6.61
C PRO A 105 -1.45 -4.62 -5.86
N GLY A 106 -2.13 -5.72 -6.17
CA GLY A 106 -3.41 -6.12 -5.60
C GLY A 106 -4.04 -7.24 -6.42
N ASP A 107 -4.94 -8.02 -5.83
CA ASP A 107 -5.64 -9.12 -6.51
C ASP A 107 -6.82 -8.56 -7.30
N TYR A 108 -6.67 -8.25 -8.59
CA TYR A 108 -7.73 -7.58 -9.37
C TYR A 108 -8.62 -8.56 -10.16
N ASP A 109 -8.30 -9.86 -10.15
CA ASP A 109 -9.10 -10.89 -10.81
C ASP A 109 -9.70 -11.94 -9.85
N GLY A 110 -9.43 -11.80 -8.55
CA GLY A 110 -10.02 -12.59 -7.46
C GLY A 110 -9.42 -13.98 -7.33
N ASP A 111 -8.19 -14.19 -7.80
CA ASP A 111 -7.52 -15.50 -7.78
C ASP A 111 -6.72 -15.76 -6.48
N SER A 112 -6.82 -14.84 -5.50
CA SER A 112 -6.09 -14.81 -4.24
C SER A 112 -4.59 -14.51 -4.37
N SER A 113 -4.10 -14.19 -5.57
CA SER A 113 -2.75 -13.71 -5.81
C SER A 113 -2.78 -12.23 -6.20
N SER A 114 -1.78 -11.49 -5.75
CA SER A 114 -1.60 -10.10 -6.11
C SER A 114 -1.04 -9.97 -7.52
N ASP A 115 -1.68 -9.11 -8.31
CA ASP A 115 -1.25 -8.81 -9.66
C ASP A 115 -0.23 -7.67 -9.72
N ILE A 116 0.49 -7.64 -10.84
CA ILE A 116 1.29 -6.50 -11.24
C ILE A 116 0.39 -5.44 -11.90
N GLY A 117 0.20 -4.32 -11.22
CA GLY A 117 -0.54 -3.16 -11.75
C GLY A 117 0.29 -1.88 -11.69
N ILE A 118 0.08 -0.97 -12.65
CA ILE A 118 0.58 0.42 -12.55
C ILE A 118 -0.56 1.43 -12.67
N CYS A 119 -0.40 2.56 -12.00
CA CYS A 119 -1.22 3.76 -12.17
C CYS A 119 -0.31 4.91 -12.59
N ARG A 120 -0.69 5.64 -13.64
CA ARG A 120 0.04 6.80 -14.15
C ARG A 120 -0.54 8.08 -13.54
N PRO A 121 0.18 8.72 -12.60
CA PRO A 121 -0.39 9.83 -11.84
C PRO A 121 -0.63 11.09 -12.67
N THR A 122 -0.09 11.18 -13.90
CA THR A 122 -0.23 12.37 -14.76
C THR A 122 -1.57 12.43 -15.49
N ASN A 123 -2.22 11.29 -15.72
CA ASN A 123 -3.46 11.21 -16.49
C ASN A 123 -4.47 10.15 -16.01
N GLY A 124 -4.19 9.47 -14.89
CA GLY A 124 -5.07 8.46 -14.33
C GLY A 124 -5.16 7.19 -15.17
N LEU A 125 -4.14 6.86 -15.99
CA LEU A 125 -4.11 5.58 -16.68
C LEU A 125 -3.76 4.46 -15.71
N TRP A 126 -4.62 3.45 -15.61
CA TRP A 126 -4.35 2.18 -14.96
C TRP A 126 -4.03 1.12 -16.00
N VAL A 127 -3.00 0.32 -15.75
CA VAL A 127 -2.62 -0.82 -16.60
C VAL A 127 -2.33 -2.02 -15.69
N LEU A 128 -3.30 -2.93 -15.62
CA LEU A 128 -3.25 -4.16 -14.84
C LEU A 128 -2.75 -5.28 -15.75
N ARG A 129 -1.62 -5.88 -15.41
CA ARG A 129 -0.91 -6.80 -16.30
C ARG A 129 -1.79 -8.01 -16.62
N ARG A 130 -2.10 -8.21 -17.91
CA ARG A 130 -2.94 -9.31 -18.44
C ARG A 130 -4.42 -9.26 -18.03
N ILE A 131 -4.86 -8.24 -17.32
CA ILE A 131 -6.25 -8.10 -16.85
C ILE A 131 -6.95 -7.00 -17.62
N SER A 132 -6.54 -5.74 -17.40
CA SER A 132 -7.27 -4.60 -17.94
C SER A 132 -6.41 -3.35 -18.11
N LYS A 133 -6.92 -2.42 -18.92
CA LYS A 133 -6.36 -1.09 -19.12
C LYS A 133 -7.50 -0.09 -19.16
N MET A 134 -7.48 0.89 -18.26
CA MET A 134 -8.53 1.90 -18.17
C MET A 134 -7.98 3.27 -17.78
N TYR A 135 -8.79 4.31 -17.98
CA TYR A 135 -8.54 5.64 -17.42
C TYR A 135 -9.51 5.88 -16.26
N PHE A 136 -8.98 6.19 -15.10
CA PHE A 136 -9.76 6.52 -13.91
C PHE A 136 -8.97 7.45 -12.98
N GLY A 137 -9.57 8.59 -12.65
CA GLY A 137 -8.91 9.68 -11.95
C GLY A 137 -8.24 10.69 -12.88
N THR A 138 -7.49 11.61 -12.28
CA THR A 138 -6.82 12.74 -12.94
C THR A 138 -5.45 13.01 -12.34
N SER A 139 -4.72 13.98 -12.89
CA SER A 139 -3.42 14.38 -12.36
C SER A 139 -3.46 14.69 -10.85
N GLY A 140 -2.59 14.02 -10.08
CA GLY A 140 -2.46 14.22 -8.64
C GLY A 140 -3.42 13.41 -7.76
N ASP A 141 -4.30 12.60 -8.35
CA ASP A 141 -5.06 11.61 -7.57
C ASP A 141 -4.13 10.48 -7.09
N LEU A 142 -4.33 10.02 -5.86
CA LEU A 142 -3.61 8.88 -5.28
C LEU A 142 -4.38 7.58 -5.58
N PRO A 143 -3.71 6.51 -6.04
CA PRO A 143 -4.36 5.21 -6.19
C PRO A 143 -4.69 4.62 -4.81
N VAL A 144 -5.90 4.07 -4.69
CA VAL A 144 -6.40 3.36 -3.51
C VAL A 144 -7.13 2.09 -3.96
N PRO A 145 -6.42 1.10 -4.52
CA PRO A 145 -7.04 -0.17 -4.81
C PRO A 145 -7.34 -0.92 -3.49
N GLY A 146 -8.34 -1.79 -3.51
CA GLY A 146 -8.80 -2.55 -2.35
C GLY A 146 -10.10 -3.31 -2.66
N ASP A 147 -10.43 -4.31 -1.87
CA ASP A 147 -11.71 -5.05 -1.99
C ASP A 147 -12.80 -4.29 -1.24
N TYR A 148 -13.56 -3.44 -1.93
CA TYR A 148 -14.57 -2.61 -1.30
C TYR A 148 -15.96 -3.26 -1.28
N ASN A 149 -16.12 -4.44 -1.90
CA ASN A 149 -17.42 -5.10 -2.06
C ASN A 149 -17.50 -6.49 -1.39
N GLY A 150 -16.37 -7.04 -0.95
CA GLY A 150 -16.23 -8.33 -0.28
C GLY A 150 -16.25 -9.54 -1.22
N ASP A 151 -15.92 -9.36 -2.49
CA ASP A 151 -15.87 -10.45 -3.50
C ASP A 151 -14.47 -11.04 -3.70
N ALA A 152 -13.50 -10.61 -2.87
CA ALA A 152 -12.08 -10.92 -2.91
C ALA A 152 -11.30 -10.29 -4.08
N ALA A 153 -11.96 -9.73 -5.09
CA ALA A 153 -11.30 -8.98 -6.15
C ALA A 153 -11.23 -7.49 -5.78
N TRP A 154 -10.05 -6.92 -5.94
CA TRP A 154 -9.79 -5.52 -5.64
C TRP A 154 -10.35 -4.62 -6.73
N GLU A 155 -11.04 -3.56 -6.32
CA GLU A 155 -11.42 -2.50 -7.23
C GLU A 155 -10.36 -1.43 -7.43
N VAL A 156 -10.42 -0.83 -8.61
CA VAL A 156 -9.66 0.40 -8.91
C VAL A 156 -10.30 1.59 -8.20
N GLY A 157 -9.59 2.17 -7.24
CA GLY A 157 -9.99 3.37 -6.52
C GLY A 157 -9.01 4.53 -6.65
N ILE A 158 -9.50 5.77 -6.50
CA ILE A 158 -8.68 6.96 -6.35
C ILE A 158 -9.10 7.80 -5.14
N PHE A 159 -8.11 8.49 -4.56
CA PHE A 159 -8.29 9.54 -3.57
C PHE A 159 -7.72 10.85 -4.06
N ARG A 160 -8.55 11.89 -4.13
CA ARG A 160 -8.11 13.25 -4.49
C ARG A 160 -7.83 14.05 -3.23
N SER A 161 -6.54 14.26 -2.96
CA SER A 161 -6.06 14.97 -1.77
C SER A 161 -6.49 16.43 -1.69
N SER A 162 -6.86 17.08 -2.80
CA SER A 162 -7.25 18.51 -2.79
C SER A 162 -8.62 18.79 -2.18
N ASN A 163 -9.54 17.82 -2.23
CA ASN A 163 -10.89 17.95 -1.69
C ASN A 163 -11.38 16.71 -0.93
N ALA A 164 -10.49 15.76 -0.66
CA ALA A 164 -10.78 14.51 0.02
C ALA A 164 -11.88 13.67 -0.66
N LEU A 165 -11.88 13.67 -2.00
CA LEU A 165 -12.77 12.80 -2.77
C LEU A 165 -12.23 11.38 -2.76
N TRP A 166 -13.06 10.44 -2.33
CA TRP A 166 -12.93 9.02 -2.63
C TRP A 166 -13.80 8.69 -3.84
N ALA A 167 -13.25 7.97 -4.81
CA ALA A 167 -14.00 7.42 -5.92
C ALA A 167 -13.51 6.00 -6.20
N ILE A 168 -14.41 5.02 -6.07
CA ILE A 168 -14.17 3.62 -6.43
C ILE A 168 -14.92 3.36 -7.72
N LYS A 169 -14.20 2.87 -8.73
CA LYS A 169 -14.72 2.73 -10.09
C LYS A 169 -15.97 1.87 -10.10
N ASP A 170 -17.02 2.37 -10.78
CA ASP A 170 -18.33 1.70 -10.93
C ASP A 170 -19.07 1.35 -9.62
N MET A 171 -18.62 1.87 -8.48
CA MET A 171 -19.23 1.57 -7.17
C MET A 171 -19.71 2.82 -6.44
N THR A 172 -18.77 3.69 -6.02
CA THR A 172 -19.11 4.78 -5.10
C THR A 172 -18.24 6.00 -5.30
N LYS A 173 -18.78 7.15 -4.92
CA LYS A 173 -18.10 8.43 -4.93
C LYS A 173 -18.61 9.29 -3.79
N PHE A 174 -17.71 9.71 -2.91
CA PHE A 174 -18.07 10.55 -1.76
C PHE A 174 -16.86 11.37 -1.29
N TYR A 175 -17.13 12.33 -0.41
CA TYR A 175 -16.10 13.18 0.19
C TYR A 175 -15.92 12.80 1.65
N PHE A 176 -14.68 12.49 2.04
CA PHE A 176 -14.35 12.12 3.41
C PHE A 176 -12.88 12.44 3.73
N GLY A 177 -12.69 13.27 4.75
CA GLY A 177 -11.38 13.78 5.15
C GLY A 177 -11.27 15.28 4.92
N SER A 178 -10.05 15.76 4.70
CA SER A 178 -9.72 17.16 4.43
C SER A 178 -8.51 17.24 3.51
N SER A 179 -8.25 18.44 2.98
CA SER A 179 -7.09 18.64 2.10
C SER A 179 -5.78 18.29 2.80
N GLY A 180 -4.94 17.49 2.14
CA GLY A 180 -3.66 17.02 2.67
C GLY A 180 -3.71 15.80 3.59
N ASP A 181 -4.89 15.21 3.81
CA ASP A 181 -4.98 13.88 4.43
C ASP A 181 -4.44 12.80 3.47
N SER A 182 -3.87 11.73 4.01
CA SER A 182 -3.47 10.53 3.27
C SER A 182 -4.56 9.46 3.36
N PRO A 183 -4.94 8.81 2.24
CA PRO A 183 -5.90 7.72 2.28
C PRO A 183 -5.24 6.45 2.86
N VAL A 184 -6.02 5.67 3.60
CA VAL A 184 -5.59 4.38 4.13
C VAL A 184 -6.78 3.41 4.05
N PRO A 185 -6.99 2.73 2.90
CA PRO A 185 -7.94 1.63 2.84
C PRO A 185 -7.38 0.40 3.57
N ALA A 186 -8.25 -0.31 4.28
CA ALA A 186 -7.99 -1.59 4.95
C ALA A 186 -9.28 -2.13 5.56
N ASP A 187 -9.33 -3.42 5.85
CA ASP A 187 -10.36 -4.02 6.70
C ASP A 187 -10.15 -3.59 8.16
N TYR A 188 -11.09 -2.80 8.70
CA TYR A 188 -11.01 -2.25 10.05
C TYR A 188 -11.90 -2.95 11.08
N ASP A 189 -12.84 -3.80 10.64
CA ASP A 189 -13.80 -4.48 11.51
C ASP A 189 -13.83 -6.00 11.32
N GLY A 190 -13.00 -6.54 10.44
CA GLY A 190 -12.79 -7.97 10.21
C GLY A 190 -13.87 -8.60 9.33
N ASP A 191 -14.58 -7.81 8.52
CA ASP A 191 -15.64 -8.29 7.65
C ASP A 191 -15.17 -8.71 6.24
N ALA A 192 -13.85 -8.68 6.02
CA ALA A 192 -13.18 -8.94 4.74
C ALA A 192 -13.49 -7.90 3.66
N THR A 193 -14.01 -6.73 4.02
CA THR A 193 -14.14 -5.57 3.11
C THR A 193 -13.25 -4.42 3.56
N ASP A 194 -12.65 -3.75 2.60
CA ASP A 194 -11.84 -2.57 2.86
C ASP A 194 -12.72 -1.38 3.22
N GLY A 195 -12.50 -0.87 4.43
CA GLY A 195 -13.06 0.38 4.90
C GLY A 195 -12.30 1.60 4.37
N PHE A 196 -12.91 2.77 4.56
CA PHE A 196 -12.32 4.04 4.16
C PHE A 196 -11.76 4.79 5.37
N ALA A 197 -10.45 4.90 5.48
CA ALA A 197 -9.82 5.75 6.49
C ALA A 197 -8.90 6.80 5.90
N ILE A 198 -8.70 7.85 6.69
CA ILE A 198 -7.69 8.85 6.41
C ILE A 198 -6.72 8.97 7.58
N PHE A 199 -5.47 9.28 7.26
CA PHE A 199 -4.47 9.73 8.20
C PHE A 199 -4.19 11.21 7.96
N ARG A 200 -4.25 12.02 9.01
CA ARG A 200 -3.95 13.45 8.97
C ARG A 200 -2.55 13.72 9.51
N PRO A 201 -1.54 14.00 8.66
CA PRO A 201 -0.16 14.13 9.11
C PRO A 201 0.10 15.26 10.13
N PRO A 202 -0.48 16.47 10.00
CA PRO A 202 -0.15 17.58 10.92
C PRO A 202 -0.42 17.27 12.40
N ASN A 203 -1.46 16.51 12.69
CA ASN A 203 -1.91 16.21 14.04
C ASN A 203 -1.95 14.70 14.34
N ALA A 204 -1.40 13.90 13.43
CA ALA A 204 -1.38 12.44 13.47
C ALA A 204 -2.69 11.80 13.91
N ARG A 205 -3.72 12.06 13.10
CA ARG A 205 -5.08 11.65 13.42
C ARG A 205 -5.57 10.64 12.40
N TRP A 206 -5.97 9.48 12.88
CA TRP A 206 -6.70 8.48 12.10
C TRP A 206 -8.20 8.72 12.20
N VAL A 207 -8.89 8.71 11.07
CA VAL A 207 -10.35 8.77 11.05
C VAL A 207 -10.85 7.69 10.12
N VAL A 208 -11.55 6.70 10.68
CA VAL A 208 -12.16 5.61 9.93
C VAL A 208 -13.63 5.96 9.73
N ARG A 209 -14.08 5.98 8.47
CA ARG A 209 -15.46 6.29 8.12
C ARG A 209 -16.39 5.21 8.71
N GLY A 210 -17.47 5.62 9.35
CA GLY A 210 -18.44 4.68 9.96
C GLY A 210 -18.05 4.15 11.34
N ILE A 211 -16.75 4.04 11.67
CA ILE A 211 -16.29 3.40 12.91
C ILE A 211 -15.91 4.42 13.99
N THR A 212 -14.96 5.35 13.76
CA THR A 212 -14.53 6.27 14.83
C THR A 212 -13.76 7.51 14.38
N LYS A 213 -13.82 8.56 15.22
CA LYS A 213 -12.86 9.68 15.27
C LYS A 213 -11.71 9.32 16.22
N LEU A 214 -10.74 8.53 15.77
CA LEU A 214 -9.60 8.16 16.60
C LEU A 214 -8.53 9.27 16.63
N TYR A 215 -7.66 9.26 17.64
CA TYR A 215 -6.46 10.09 17.71
C TYR A 215 -5.29 9.16 17.99
N TYR A 216 -4.42 8.95 17.02
CA TYR A 216 -3.35 7.97 17.15
C TYR A 216 -2.15 8.32 16.26
N GLY A 217 -0.99 8.51 16.88
CA GLY A 217 0.27 8.86 16.21
C GLY A 217 0.83 10.23 16.62
N SER A 218 1.92 10.62 15.96
CA SER A 218 2.62 11.91 16.08
C SER A 218 2.93 12.54 14.72
N GLY A 219 3.14 13.86 14.70
CA GLY A 219 3.38 14.60 13.46
C GLY A 219 4.57 14.04 12.69
N GLY A 220 4.35 13.63 11.43
CA GLY A 220 5.37 13.02 10.59
C GLY A 220 5.44 11.49 10.64
N ASP A 221 4.51 10.83 11.34
CA ASP A 221 4.28 9.39 11.22
C ASP A 221 3.84 9.03 9.79
N ILE A 222 4.14 7.79 9.40
CA ILE A 222 3.68 7.18 8.15
C ILE A 222 2.56 6.21 8.52
N PRO A 223 1.33 6.38 7.98
CA PRO A 223 0.26 5.45 8.26
C PRO A 223 0.59 4.09 7.65
N VAL A 224 0.33 3.04 8.42
CA VAL A 224 0.41 1.67 7.95
C VAL A 224 -0.81 0.92 8.46
N THR A 225 -1.32 0.02 7.62
CA THR A 225 -2.43 -0.86 7.91
C THR A 225 -2.05 -2.29 7.62
N ARG A 226 -2.86 -3.18 8.17
CA ARG A 226 -3.15 -4.49 7.63
C ARG A 226 -4.65 -4.59 7.65
#